data_AF-R5GV42-F1
#
_entry.id   AF-R5GV42-F1
#
_cell.length_a   1.000
_cell.length_b   1.000
_cell.length_c   1.000
_cell.angle_alpha   90.00
_cell.angle_beta   90.00
_cell.angle_gamma   90.00
#
_symmetry.space_group_name_H-M   'P 1'
#
loop_
_entity.id
_entity.type
_entity.pdbx_description
1 polymer ?
#
loop_
_entity_poly.entity_id
_entity_poly.type
_entity_poly.pdbx_seq_one_letter_code
_entity_poly.pdbx_strand_id
1 'polypeptide(L)'
;MNKHNSFLFGEGGCGKYESLAFKNDLFGAYRYASEVGILNTLLYSGIIGVLLYALVFYKATRLAICQSNNVLTKLIGLFVIFRWDYFFVEEFTKFNTNFFFLWLMIGMCLSPTFRNMSDEEIENLIVNGEYEK
;
A
#
# COMPACT_ATOMS: atom_id res chain seq x y z
N MET A 1 -12.35 -26.36 3.31
CA MET A 1 -13.19 -25.14 3.45
C MET A 1 -13.74 -24.78 2.08
N ASN A 2 -14.99 -24.33 1.96
CA ASN A 2 -15.63 -24.06 0.66
C ASN A 2 -14.81 -23.02 -0.13
N LYS A 3 -14.20 -23.45 -1.25
CA LYS A 3 -13.24 -22.65 -2.05
C LYS A 3 -13.82 -21.30 -2.51
N HIS A 4 -15.14 -21.21 -2.63
CA HIS A 4 -15.86 -19.99 -3.01
C HIS A 4 -15.84 -18.87 -1.96
N ASN A 5 -15.94 -19.19 -0.66
CA ASN A 5 -15.95 -18.14 0.37
C ASN A 5 -14.55 -17.60 0.66
N SER A 6 -13.52 -18.41 0.44
CA SER A 6 -12.12 -18.02 0.56
C SER A 6 -11.73 -16.95 -0.45
N PHE A 7 -12.34 -16.91 -1.63
CA PHE A 7 -12.07 -15.82 -2.59
C PHE A 7 -12.60 -14.46 -2.09
N LEU A 8 -13.74 -14.47 -1.38
CA LEU A 8 -14.39 -13.25 -0.93
C LEU A 8 -13.66 -12.62 0.27
N PHE A 9 -13.35 -13.43 1.29
CA PHE A 9 -12.79 -12.99 2.57
C PHE A 9 -11.31 -13.34 2.77
N GLY A 10 -10.72 -14.14 1.87
CA GLY A 10 -9.38 -14.67 2.03
C GLY A 10 -9.33 -15.85 3.00
N GLU A 11 -8.13 -16.37 3.20
CA GLU A 11 -7.81 -17.47 4.11
C GLU A 11 -7.18 -16.98 5.43
N GLY A 12 -7.11 -15.65 5.64
CA GLY A 12 -6.49 -15.03 6.81
C GLY A 12 -4.96 -15.06 6.78
N GLY A 13 -4.31 -14.62 7.86
CA GLY A 13 -2.84 -14.44 7.91
C GLY A 13 -2.00 -15.72 7.82
N CYS A 14 -2.62 -16.90 7.92
CA CYS A 14 -1.98 -18.21 7.74
C CYS A 14 -2.37 -18.88 6.41
N GLY A 15 -3.00 -18.13 5.49
CA GLY A 15 -3.41 -18.60 4.17
C GLY A 15 -2.24 -19.12 3.35
N LYS A 16 -2.47 -20.15 2.54
CA LYS A 16 -1.44 -20.77 1.70
C LYS A 16 -2.01 -21.09 0.34
N TYR A 17 -1.24 -20.84 -0.71
CA TYR A 17 -1.61 -21.29 -2.05
C TYR A 17 -0.83 -22.54 -2.43
N GLU A 18 -1.44 -23.36 -3.26
CA GLU A 18 -0.80 -24.54 -3.82
C GLU A 18 -0.09 -24.17 -5.12
N SER A 19 1.15 -24.63 -5.27
CA SER A 19 1.94 -24.51 -6.49
C SER A 19 2.61 -25.83 -6.84
N LEU A 20 2.07 -26.49 -7.87
CA LEU A 20 2.59 -27.76 -8.36
C LEU A 20 4.02 -27.65 -8.91
N ALA A 21 4.37 -26.48 -9.45
CA ALA A 21 5.71 -26.20 -9.97
C ALA A 21 6.80 -26.18 -8.89
N PHE A 22 6.43 -25.94 -7.63
CA PHE A 22 7.35 -25.86 -6.49
C PHE A 22 7.09 -26.95 -5.45
N LYS A 23 6.55 -28.10 -5.88
CA LYS A 23 6.30 -29.24 -4.99
C LYS A 23 7.61 -29.79 -4.43
N ASN A 24 7.70 -29.88 -3.11
CA ASN A 24 8.83 -30.45 -2.39
C ASN A 24 8.36 -31.61 -1.51
N ASP A 25 9.16 -32.66 -1.37
CA ASP A 25 8.83 -33.87 -0.59
C ASP A 25 8.68 -33.60 0.92
N LEU A 26 9.29 -32.53 1.44
CA LEU A 26 9.21 -32.15 2.87
C LEU A 26 7.96 -31.34 3.25
N PHE A 27 7.49 -30.45 2.38
CA PHE A 27 6.42 -29.48 2.70
C PHE A 27 5.22 -29.54 1.74
N GLY A 28 5.25 -30.44 0.77
CA GLY A 28 4.25 -30.54 -0.29
C GLY A 28 4.34 -29.37 -1.28
N ALA A 29 3.20 -29.01 -1.87
CA ALA A 29 3.08 -27.93 -2.85
C ALA A 29 2.63 -26.59 -2.24
N TYR A 30 2.59 -26.45 -0.91
CA TYR A 30 2.03 -25.27 -0.25
C TYR A 30 3.07 -24.17 -0.02
N ARG A 31 2.77 -22.95 -0.47
CA ARG A 31 3.57 -21.75 -0.24
C ARG A 31 2.79 -20.72 0.57
N TYR A 32 3.49 -20.06 1.50
CA TYR A 32 2.90 -19.08 2.42
C TYR A 32 2.78 -17.68 1.82
N ALA A 33 3.57 -17.35 0.81
CA ALA A 33 3.59 -16.04 0.17
C ALA A 33 4.09 -16.11 -1.28
N SER A 34 3.63 -15.16 -2.08
CA SER A 34 4.06 -14.84 -3.43
C SER A 34 4.96 -13.60 -3.38
N GLU A 35 5.78 -13.41 -4.40
CA GLU A 35 6.55 -12.20 -4.65
C GLU A 35 5.61 -11.03 -5.08
N VAL A 36 4.41 -11.37 -5.57
CA VAL A 36 3.40 -10.43 -6.03
C VAL A 36 2.50 -9.98 -4.88
N GLY A 37 2.51 -8.69 -4.57
CA GLY A 37 1.77 -8.11 -3.44
C GLY A 37 0.25 -8.30 -3.53
N ILE A 38 -0.35 -8.05 -4.70
CA ILE A 38 -1.80 -8.21 -4.86
C ILE A 38 -2.28 -9.64 -4.63
N LEU A 39 -1.46 -10.63 -5.01
CA LEU A 39 -1.79 -12.04 -4.84
C LEU A 39 -1.78 -12.42 -3.36
N ASN A 40 -0.85 -11.85 -2.58
CA ASN A 40 -0.82 -12.02 -1.12
C ASN A 40 -2.03 -11.36 -0.45
N THR A 41 -2.38 -10.13 -0.83
CA THR A 41 -3.55 -9.45 -0.27
C THR A 41 -4.84 -10.20 -0.62
N LEU A 42 -4.97 -10.71 -1.84
CA LEU A 42 -6.09 -11.56 -2.24
C LEU A 42 -6.14 -12.86 -1.43
N LEU A 43 -5.00 -13.52 -1.24
CA LEU A 43 -4.91 -14.76 -0.46
C LEU A 43 -5.34 -14.55 0.99
N TYR A 44 -4.89 -13.48 1.64
CA TYR A 44 -5.14 -13.26 3.07
C TYR A 44 -6.48 -12.60 3.37
N SER A 45 -6.91 -11.64 2.55
CA SER A 45 -8.07 -10.78 2.83
C SER A 45 -9.17 -10.85 1.78
N GLY A 46 -8.97 -11.65 0.73
CA GLY A 46 -9.93 -11.81 -0.36
C GLY A 46 -10.08 -10.55 -1.20
N ILE A 47 -11.05 -10.59 -2.12
CA ILE A 47 -11.33 -9.46 -3.01
C ILE A 47 -11.79 -8.22 -2.24
N ILE A 48 -12.46 -8.39 -1.09
CA ILE A 48 -12.91 -7.28 -0.25
C ILE A 48 -11.70 -6.49 0.26
N GLY A 49 -10.68 -7.18 0.77
CA GLY A 49 -9.47 -6.51 1.24
C GLY A 49 -8.70 -5.81 0.12
N VAL A 50 -8.62 -6.41 -1.07
CA VAL A 50 -8.02 -5.76 -2.26
C VAL A 50 -8.76 -4.47 -2.62
N LEU A 51 -10.10 -4.49 -2.62
CA LEU A 51 -10.91 -3.30 -2.90
C LEU A 51 -10.72 -2.20 -1.86
N LEU A 52 -10.70 -2.55 -0.57
CA LEU A 52 -10.44 -1.59 0.50
C LEU A 52 -9.04 -0.98 0.37
N TYR A 53 -8.04 -1.81 0.05
CA TYR A 53 -6.67 -1.38 -0.18
C TYR A 53 -6.61 -0.38 -1.35
N ALA A 54 -7.23 -0.71 -2.49
CA ALA A 54 -7.34 0.17 -3.65
C ALA A 54 -8.02 1.50 -3.32
N LEU A 55 -9.10 1.49 -2.52
CA LEU A 55 -9.82 2.70 -2.13
C LEU A 55 -8.95 3.66 -1.30
N VAL A 56 -8.11 3.14 -0.41
CA VAL A 56 -7.17 3.96 0.36
C VAL A 56 -6.17 4.65 -0.56
N PHE A 57 -5.55 3.91 -1.47
CA PHE A 57 -4.60 4.47 -2.44
C PHE A 57 -5.27 5.48 -3.36
N TYR A 58 -6.44 5.16 -3.90
CA TYR A 58 -7.21 6.07 -4.74
C TYR A 58 -7.56 7.37 -4.02
N LYS A 59 -8.06 7.27 -2.78
CA LYS A 59 -8.41 8.47 -1.99
C LYS A 59 -7.19 9.33 -1.68
N ALA A 60 -6.08 8.71 -1.25
CA ALA A 60 -4.86 9.43 -0.90
C ALA A 60 -4.27 10.16 -2.11
N THR A 61 -4.12 9.47 -3.23
CA THR A 61 -3.54 10.02 -4.47
C THR A 61 -4.41 11.10 -5.09
N ARG A 62 -5.74 10.92 -5.11
CA ARG A 62 -6.69 11.94 -5.58
C ARG A 62 -6.61 13.22 -4.76
N LEU A 63 -6.56 13.12 -3.43
CA LEU A 63 -6.43 14.29 -2.56
C LEU A 63 -5.07 14.97 -2.74
N ALA A 64 -3.99 14.19 -2.81
CA ALA A 64 -2.64 14.72 -2.98
C ALA A 64 -2.45 15.46 -4.31
N ILE A 65 -2.96 14.93 -5.42
CA ILE A 65 -2.74 15.51 -6.74
C ILE A 65 -3.69 16.67 -7.01
N CYS A 66 -4.99 16.50 -6.71
CA CYS A 66 -6.01 17.47 -7.08
C CYS A 66 -6.26 18.56 -6.02
N GLN A 67 -5.89 18.33 -4.76
CA GLN A 67 -6.26 19.18 -3.62
C GLN A 67 -5.07 19.50 -2.71
N SER A 68 -3.88 19.69 -3.29
CA SER A 68 -2.70 20.17 -2.56
C SER A 68 -2.16 21.46 -3.16
N ASN A 69 -1.67 22.34 -2.28
CA ASN A 69 -1.13 23.64 -2.63
C ASN A 69 0.39 23.64 -2.86
N ASN A 70 1.07 22.54 -2.52
CA ASN A 70 2.52 22.38 -2.66
C ASN A 70 2.90 21.26 -3.64
N VAL A 71 4.11 21.36 -4.18
CA VAL A 71 4.69 20.40 -5.13
C VAL A 71 5.10 19.11 -4.43
N LEU A 72 5.62 19.19 -3.20
CA LEU A 72 6.08 18.01 -2.45
C LEU A 72 4.97 16.97 -2.29
N THR A 73 3.79 17.37 -1.83
CA THR A 73 2.65 16.46 -1.61
C THR A 73 2.12 15.90 -2.92
N LYS A 74 2.15 16.68 -4.01
CA LYS A 74 1.80 16.18 -5.35
C LYS A 74 2.77 15.10 -5.82
N LEU A 75 4.08 15.30 -5.62
CA LEU A 75 5.12 14.31 -5.96
C LEU A 75 5.00 13.05 -5.10
N ILE A 76 4.73 13.18 -3.80
CA ILE A 76 4.45 12.04 -2.92
C ILE A 76 3.21 11.29 -3.42
N GLY A 77 2.15 12.01 -3.80
CA GLY A 77 0.96 11.41 -4.41
C GLY A 77 1.27 10.60 -5.67
N LEU A 78 2.11 11.14 -6.56
CA LEU A 78 2.57 10.43 -7.76
C LEU A 78 3.40 9.18 -7.42
N PHE A 79 4.28 9.28 -6.42
CA PHE A 79 5.04 8.12 -5.93
C PHE A 79 4.11 7.02 -5.38
N VAL A 80 3.04 7.39 -4.67
CA VAL A 80 2.05 6.43 -4.16
C VAL A 80 1.29 5.74 -5.31
N ILE A 81 0.99 6.45 -6.41
CA ILE A 81 0.43 5.83 -7.63
C ILE A 81 1.43 4.81 -8.19
N PHE A 82 2.69 5.19 -8.35
CA PHE A 82 3.71 4.26 -8.85
C PHE A 82 3.84 3.02 -7.96
N ARG A 83 3.76 3.18 -6.64
CA ARG A 83 3.74 2.05 -5.69
C ARG A 83 2.51 1.17 -5.83
N TRP A 84 1.34 1.75 -6.13
CA TRP A 84 0.15 0.98 -6.45
C TRP A 84 0.34 0.12 -7.71
N ASP A 85 0.95 0.67 -8.76
CA ASP A 85 1.19 -0.08 -9.99
C ASP A 85 2.25 -1.17 -9.78
N TYR A 86 3.33 -0.86 -9.06
CA TYR A 86 4.39 -1.82 -8.74
C TYR A 86 3.90 -2.99 -7.88
N PHE A 87 2.87 -2.78 -7.06
CA PHE A 87 2.23 -3.81 -6.23
C PHE A 87 1.65 -4.99 -7.04
N PHE A 88 1.35 -4.78 -8.33
CA PHE A 88 0.93 -5.86 -9.25
C PHE A 88 2.10 -6.66 -9.83
N VAL A 89 3.31 -6.11 -9.80
CA VAL A 89 4.52 -6.74 -10.36
C VAL A 89 5.26 -7.50 -9.27
N GLU A 90 5.69 -6.81 -8.23
CA GLU A 90 6.53 -7.37 -7.18
C GLU A 90 6.42 -6.49 -5.93
N GLU A 91 5.92 -7.03 -4.81
CA GLU A 91 5.97 -6.34 -3.53
C GLU A 91 5.77 -7.35 -2.40
N PHE A 92 6.82 -7.55 -1.60
CA PHE A 92 6.69 -8.32 -0.39
C PHE A 92 5.97 -7.48 0.67
N THR A 93 4.78 -7.90 1.08
CA THR A 93 4.03 -7.35 2.21
C THR A 93 4.66 -7.76 3.56
N LYS A 94 5.96 -7.50 3.70
CA LYS A 94 6.71 -7.69 4.93
C LYS A 94 6.71 -6.38 5.71
N PHE A 95 6.58 -6.49 7.02
CA PHE A 95 6.75 -5.34 7.91
C PHE A 95 8.22 -4.93 7.92
N ASN A 96 8.57 -4.00 7.03
CA ASN A 96 9.90 -3.45 6.89
C ASN A 96 9.82 -1.92 6.79
N THR A 97 10.98 -1.30 6.70
CA THR A 97 11.11 0.15 6.60
C THR A 97 10.38 0.73 5.37
N ASN A 98 10.40 0.02 4.23
CA ASN A 98 9.68 0.44 3.02
C ASN A 98 8.16 0.49 3.25
N PHE A 99 7.60 -0.55 3.88
CA PHE A 99 6.19 -0.61 4.23
C PHE A 99 5.81 0.55 5.14
N PHE A 100 6.61 0.83 6.18
CA PHE A 100 6.37 1.95 7.08
C PHE A 100 6.38 3.30 6.35
N PHE A 101 7.39 3.57 5.51
CA PHE A 101 7.47 4.82 4.75
C PHE A 101 6.31 4.99 3.76
N LEU A 102 5.87 3.91 3.10
CA LEU A 102 4.71 3.96 2.21
C LEU A 102 3.46 4.45 2.94
N TRP A 103 3.17 3.88 4.12
CA TRP A 103 2.02 4.30 4.92
C TRP A 103 2.17 5.70 5.50
N LEU A 104 3.38 6.11 5.86
CA LEU A 104 3.67 7.49 6.28
C LEU A 104 3.36 8.47 5.15
N MET A 105 3.81 8.18 3.92
CA MET A 105 3.52 8.99 2.73
C MET A 105 2.02 9.05 2.42
N ILE A 106 1.30 7.93 2.51
CA ILE A 106 -0.16 7.90 2.39
C ILE A 106 -0.80 8.78 3.47
N GLY A 107 -0.30 8.73 4.71
CA GLY A 107 -0.75 9.59 5.80
C GLY A 107 -0.53 11.08 5.52
N MET A 108 0.62 11.46 4.96
CA MET A 108 0.90 12.83 4.52
C MET A 108 -0.07 13.28 3.42
N CYS A 109 -0.33 12.45 2.42
CA CYS A 109 -1.31 12.72 1.37
C CYS A 109 -2.73 12.91 1.91
N LEU A 110 -3.13 12.19 2.96
CA LEU A 110 -4.45 12.31 3.55
C LEU A 110 -4.58 13.51 4.49
N SER A 111 -3.48 13.93 5.12
CA SER A 111 -3.44 15.04 6.08
C SER A 111 -3.79 16.38 5.43
N PRO A 112 -4.85 17.07 5.87
CA PRO A 112 -5.17 18.41 5.37
C PRO A 112 -4.07 19.43 5.65
N THR A 113 -3.35 19.27 6.77
CA THR A 113 -2.26 20.16 7.18
C THR A 113 -1.15 20.17 6.14
N PHE A 114 -0.64 19.01 5.74
CA PHE A 114 0.40 18.91 4.70
C PHE A 114 -0.08 19.32 3.32
N ARG A 115 -1.35 19.04 2.97
CA ARG A 115 -1.90 19.40 1.66
C ARG A 115 -2.10 20.91 1.50
N ASN A 116 -2.52 21.59 2.56
CA ASN A 116 -2.86 23.01 2.49
C ASN A 116 -1.66 23.94 2.63
N MET A 117 -0.53 23.46 3.18
CA MET A 117 0.73 24.21 3.21
C MET A 117 1.18 24.60 1.80
N SER A 118 1.70 25.80 1.66
CA SER A 118 2.47 26.31 0.53
C SER A 118 3.88 25.68 0.48
N ASP A 119 4.57 25.85 -0.65
CA ASP A 119 5.94 25.37 -0.78
C ASP A 119 6.90 26.05 0.22
N GLU A 120 6.69 27.35 0.51
CA GLU A 120 7.48 28.11 1.49
C GLU A 120 7.28 27.61 2.92
N GLU A 121 6.04 27.30 3.33
CA GLU A 121 5.74 26.74 4.65
C GLU A 121 6.37 25.35 4.83
N ILE A 122 6.38 24.54 3.76
CA ILE A 122 7.06 23.23 3.79
C ILE A 122 8.57 23.40 3.89
N GLU A 123 9.16 24.33 3.15
CA GLU A 123 10.59 24.62 3.22
C GLU A 123 10.99 25.06 4.63
N ASN A 124 10.25 25.99 5.22
CA ASN A 124 10.47 26.45 6.59
C ASN A 124 10.31 25.33 7.62
N LEU A 125 9.30 24.46 7.47
CA LEU A 125 9.11 23.30 8.34
C LEU A 125 10.31 22.35 8.28
N ILE A 126 10.89 22.13 7.10
CA ILE A 126 12.01 21.21 6.91
C ILE A 126 13.33 21.82 7.42
N VAL A 127 13.56 23.11 7.18
CA VAL A 127 14.82 23.80 7.52
C VAL A 127 14.86 24.22 8.98
N ASN A 128 13.80 24.87 9.46
CA ASN A 128 13.76 25.49 10.78
C ASN A 128 13.01 24.64 11.81
N GLY A 129 12.18 23.68 11.37
CA GLY A 129 11.35 22.88 12.28
C GLY A 129 10.16 23.66 12.86
N GLU A 130 9.89 24.86 12.35
CA GLU A 130 8.85 25.75 12.83
C GLU A 130 7.59 25.62 11.96
N TYR A 131 6.43 25.59 12.61
CA TYR A 131 5.14 25.58 11.94
C TYR A 131 4.32 26.76 12.46
N GLU A 132 4.27 27.84 11.68
CA GLU A 132 3.42 28.98 11.97
C GLU A 132 1.99 28.70 11.47
N LYS A 133 1.00 28.98 12.31
CA LYS A 133 -0.43 28.79 12.01
C LYS A 133 -1.11 30.12 11.78
#